data_AF-A0A9P4H861-F1
#
_entry.id   AF-A0A9P4H861-F1
#
_cell.length_a   1.000
_cell.length_b   1.000
_cell.length_c   1.000
_cell.angle_alpha   90.00
_cell.angle_beta   90.00
_cell.angle_gamma   90.00
#
_symmetry.space_group_name_H-M   'P 1'
#
loop_
_entity.id
_entity.type
_entity.pdbx_description
1 polymer ?
#
loop_
_entity_poly.entity_id
_entity_poly.type
_entity_poly.pdbx_seq_one_letter_code
_entity_poly.pdbx_strand_id
1 'polypeptide(L)'
;MGNTQSTVRILAPASFLFDFAAQQYGMFSSPNMLDIHNKNLAAFSPQPYFIGGFFFPQQLFQLAWLWKLWKQDGNPQERAMMNKFAWVYSLGNFCIGTWMFFWNSNDLVTSNVFVIINTVAQLLYISTQLEPLDTKSTPNWLTHVVAKTFAGIGVLDFLHNTSAAYFKGVPPSSLVQIATGVGFAAAASMSDWIFGGCLVYDLVALSCGQQGGWSRLLGAYAAGAAGIVGLKNWFYPRWKAQKQGAYSRLMEDGSDV
;
A
#
# COMPACT_ATOMS: atom_id res chain seq x y z
N MET A 1 27.69 -5.61 28.45
CA MET A 1 27.55 -6.82 27.59
C MET A 1 26.10 -7.25 27.71
N GLY A 2 25.17 -7.10 26.76
CA GLY A 2 25.29 -6.91 25.32
C GLY A 2 24.48 -7.98 24.60
N ASN A 3 23.17 -8.13 24.85
CA ASN A 3 22.28 -8.92 23.97
C ASN A 3 20.76 -8.78 24.28
N THR A 4 20.20 -7.58 24.46
CA THR A 4 18.73 -7.44 24.31
C THR A 4 18.45 -7.32 22.82
N GLN A 5 18.45 -8.45 22.11
CA GLN A 5 17.95 -8.47 20.74
C GLN A 5 16.51 -7.98 20.78
N SER A 6 16.25 -6.85 20.11
CA SER A 6 14.89 -6.33 19.99
C SER A 6 14.03 -7.44 19.38
N THR A 7 13.00 -7.92 20.10
CA THR A 7 12.10 -9.03 19.70
C THR A 7 11.65 -8.92 18.25
N VAL A 8 11.47 -7.69 17.77
CA VAL A 8 11.07 -7.39 16.39
C VAL A 8 12.07 -7.83 15.31
N ARG A 9 13.36 -7.98 15.63
CA ARG A 9 14.36 -8.49 14.67
C ARG A 9 14.13 -9.95 14.35
N ILE A 10 13.52 -10.71 15.24
CA ILE A 10 13.16 -12.11 15.01
C ILE A 10 11.74 -12.20 14.49
N LEU A 11 10.82 -11.45 15.12
CA LEU A 11 9.39 -11.52 14.81
C LEU A 11 9.10 -11.10 13.37
N ALA A 12 9.67 -9.99 12.87
CA ALA A 12 9.37 -9.49 11.53
C ALA A 12 9.86 -10.43 10.41
N PRO A 13 11.10 -10.96 10.43
CA PRO A 13 11.49 -12.00 9.48
C PRO A 13 10.66 -13.28 9.60
N ALA A 14 10.32 -13.72 10.82
CA ALA A 14 9.50 -14.91 11.02
C ALA A 14 8.09 -14.74 10.45
N SER A 15 7.46 -13.58 10.65
CA SER A 15 6.16 -13.28 10.07
C SER A 15 6.22 -13.20 8.54
N PHE A 16 7.28 -12.62 7.98
CA PHE A 16 7.50 -12.60 6.53
C PHE A 16 7.60 -14.02 5.96
N LEU A 17 8.37 -14.90 6.60
CA LEU A 17 8.49 -16.29 6.17
C LEU A 17 7.16 -17.04 6.25
N PHE A 18 6.37 -16.79 7.29
CA PHE A 18 5.02 -17.33 7.42
C PHE A 18 4.12 -16.87 6.27
N ASP A 19 4.03 -15.55 6.03
CA ASP A 19 3.22 -15.00 4.94
C ASP A 19 3.69 -15.52 3.59
N PHE A 20 5.00 -15.45 3.31
CA PHE A 20 5.59 -15.97 2.09
C PHE A 20 5.22 -17.44 1.84
N ALA A 21 5.34 -18.29 2.85
CA ALA A 21 4.98 -19.71 2.76
C ALA A 21 3.47 -19.91 2.53
N ALA A 22 2.63 -19.14 3.21
CA ALA A 22 1.19 -19.15 3.00
C ALA A 22 0.82 -18.72 1.58
N GLN A 23 1.45 -17.67 1.03
CA GLN A 23 1.26 -17.25 -0.36
C GLN A 23 1.70 -18.34 -1.35
N GLN A 24 2.81 -19.04 -1.11
CA GLN A 24 3.20 -20.19 -1.95
C GLN A 24 2.14 -21.29 -1.90
N TYR A 25 1.64 -21.64 -0.71
CA TYR A 25 0.52 -22.57 -0.55
C TYR A 25 -0.72 -22.09 -1.32
N GLY A 26 -1.04 -20.80 -1.21
CA GLY A 26 -2.13 -20.13 -1.91
C GLY A 26 -2.11 -20.33 -3.42
N MET A 27 -0.93 -20.17 -4.02
CA MET A 27 -0.72 -20.28 -5.46
C MET A 27 -0.67 -21.74 -5.95
N PHE A 28 -0.11 -22.66 -5.17
CA PHE A 28 0.19 -24.02 -5.64
C PHE A 28 -0.76 -25.12 -5.12
N SER A 29 -1.67 -24.80 -4.20
CA SER A 29 -2.70 -25.74 -3.74
C SER A 29 -3.85 -25.91 -4.75
N SER A 30 -4.77 -26.84 -4.49
CA SER A 30 -6.00 -26.98 -5.25
C SER A 30 -7.20 -27.07 -4.29
N PRO A 31 -8.20 -26.18 -4.41
CA PRO A 31 -8.22 -25.00 -5.28
C PRO A 31 -7.10 -24.00 -4.92
N ASN A 32 -6.52 -23.34 -5.91
CA ASN A 32 -5.58 -22.24 -5.67
C ASN A 32 -6.34 -20.90 -5.51
N MET A 33 -5.61 -19.86 -5.13
CA MET A 33 -6.17 -18.52 -4.92
C MET A 33 -6.88 -17.94 -6.16
N LEU A 34 -6.42 -18.29 -7.38
CA LEU A 34 -7.02 -17.85 -8.64
C LEU A 34 -8.32 -18.61 -8.92
N ASP A 35 -8.38 -19.90 -8.60
CA ASP A 35 -9.63 -20.68 -8.70
C ASP A 35 -10.71 -20.08 -7.81
N ILE A 36 -10.36 -19.71 -6.57
CA ILE A 36 -11.28 -19.05 -5.65
C ILE A 36 -11.67 -17.67 -6.14
N HIS A 37 -10.72 -16.86 -6.63
CA HIS A 37 -11.01 -15.55 -7.22
C HIS A 37 -12.03 -15.66 -8.37
N ASN A 38 -11.76 -16.54 -9.34
CA ASN A 38 -12.62 -16.73 -10.51
C ASN A 38 -14.02 -17.23 -10.13
N LYS A 39 -14.13 -18.01 -9.05
CA LYS A 39 -15.41 -18.47 -8.53
C LYS A 39 -16.22 -17.36 -7.87
N ASN A 40 -15.59 -16.27 -7.40
CA ASN A 40 -16.23 -15.25 -6.56
C ASN A 40 -16.06 -13.84 -7.11
N LEU A 41 -16.16 -13.67 -8.43
CA LEU A 41 -16.09 -12.37 -9.07
C LEU A 41 -17.17 -11.41 -8.54
N ALA A 42 -16.74 -10.18 -8.28
CA ALA A 42 -17.54 -9.09 -7.73
C ALA A 42 -17.09 -7.75 -8.30
N ALA A 43 -17.79 -6.67 -7.94
CA ALA A 43 -17.55 -5.33 -8.46
C ALA A 43 -16.12 -4.82 -8.23
N PHE A 44 -15.41 -5.32 -7.20
CA PHE A 44 -14.03 -4.95 -6.93
C PHE A 44 -13.05 -6.10 -7.14
N SER A 45 -13.34 -7.02 -8.08
CA SER A 45 -12.38 -8.03 -8.51
C SER A 45 -11.31 -7.40 -9.40
N PRO A 46 -10.03 -7.39 -8.98
CA PRO A 46 -8.93 -6.89 -9.80
C PRO A 46 -8.51 -7.93 -10.84
N GLN A 47 -7.70 -7.50 -11.81
CA GLN A 47 -7.02 -8.42 -12.68
C GLN A 47 -5.90 -9.16 -11.90
N PRO A 48 -5.90 -10.50 -11.81
CA PRO A 48 -4.96 -11.26 -10.96
C PRO A 48 -3.46 -11.08 -11.22
N TYR A 49 -3.02 -10.86 -12.45
CA TYR A 49 -1.62 -10.62 -12.80
C TYR A 49 -1.10 -9.27 -12.30
N PHE A 50 -1.96 -8.26 -12.14
CA PHE A 50 -1.57 -7.02 -11.47
C PHE A 50 -1.23 -7.26 -10.00
N ILE A 51 -1.93 -8.19 -9.34
CA ILE A 51 -1.60 -8.58 -7.97
C ILE A 51 -0.19 -9.17 -7.92
N GLY A 52 0.13 -10.14 -8.77
CA GLY A 52 1.48 -10.70 -8.86
C GLY A 52 2.55 -9.65 -9.19
N GLY A 53 2.24 -8.72 -10.11
CA GLY A 53 3.12 -7.61 -10.50
C GLY A 53 3.38 -6.60 -9.37
N PHE A 54 2.44 -6.42 -8.45
CA PHE A 54 2.61 -5.57 -7.26
C PHE A 54 3.44 -6.28 -6.18
N PHE A 55 3.09 -7.53 -5.87
CA PHE A 55 3.73 -8.28 -4.79
C PHE A 55 5.20 -8.58 -5.09
N PHE A 56 5.57 -8.92 -6.33
CA PHE A 56 6.96 -9.29 -6.64
C PHE A 56 7.99 -8.22 -6.24
N PRO A 57 7.93 -6.95 -6.72
CA PRO A 57 8.85 -5.92 -6.28
C PRO A 57 8.69 -5.59 -4.79
N GLN A 58 7.47 -5.69 -4.24
CA GLN A 58 7.22 -5.50 -2.82
C GLN A 58 8.03 -6.50 -1.97
N GLN A 59 8.11 -7.77 -2.35
CA GLN A 59 8.92 -8.77 -1.62
C GLN A 59 10.40 -8.40 -1.60
N LEU A 60 10.93 -7.86 -2.70
CA LEU A 60 12.34 -7.43 -2.76
C LEU A 60 12.62 -6.26 -1.81
N PHE A 61 11.72 -5.26 -1.77
CA PHE A 61 11.84 -4.15 -0.84
C PHE A 61 11.72 -4.58 0.62
N GLN A 62 10.82 -5.53 0.90
CA GLN A 62 10.68 -6.12 2.23
C GLN A 62 11.95 -6.82 2.69
N LEU A 63 12.56 -7.65 1.85
CA LEU A 63 13.81 -8.32 2.16
C LEU A 63 14.95 -7.32 2.43
N ALA A 64 15.06 -6.28 1.60
CA ALA A 64 16.04 -5.22 1.79
C ALA A 64 15.80 -4.45 3.11
N TRP A 65 14.54 -4.16 3.43
CA TRP A 65 14.16 -3.49 4.67
C TRP A 65 14.41 -4.37 5.90
N LEU A 66 14.04 -5.66 5.86
CA LEU A 66 14.30 -6.64 6.92
C LEU A 66 15.79 -6.81 7.19
N TRP A 67 16.62 -6.80 6.15
CA TRP A 67 18.07 -6.82 6.31
C TRP A 67 18.57 -5.60 7.07
N LYS A 68 18.05 -4.40 6.78
CA LYS A 68 18.37 -3.18 7.53
C LYS A 68 17.84 -3.18 8.95
N LEU A 69 16.63 -3.70 9.17
CA LEU A 69 16.07 -3.90 10.50
C LEU A 69 16.96 -4.83 11.33
N TRP A 70 17.40 -5.95 10.74
CA TRP A 70 18.26 -6.92 11.40
C TRP A 70 19.61 -6.33 11.80
N LYS A 71 20.24 -5.58 10.89
CA LYS A 71 21.51 -4.87 11.12
C LYS A 71 21.36 -3.63 12.00
N GLN A 72 20.14 -3.14 12.15
CA GLN A 72 19.82 -1.84 12.75
C GLN A 72 20.61 -0.71 12.11
N ASP A 73 20.52 -0.65 10.78
CA ASP A 73 21.10 0.44 10.01
C ASP A 73 20.42 1.77 10.35
N GLY A 74 21.17 2.86 10.28
CA GLY A 74 20.65 4.22 10.45
C GLY A 74 20.91 4.86 11.81
N ASN A 75 20.49 6.11 11.93
CA ASN A 75 20.58 6.89 13.16
C ASN A 75 19.59 6.39 14.23
N PRO A 76 19.67 6.85 15.50
CA PRO A 76 18.76 6.40 16.56
C PRO A 76 17.27 6.52 16.22
N GLN A 77 16.87 7.59 15.52
CA GLN A 77 15.49 7.86 15.13
C GLN A 77 14.99 6.88 14.07
N GLU A 78 15.81 6.60 13.04
CA GLU A 78 15.49 5.64 11.97
C GLU A 78 15.36 4.22 12.53
N ARG A 79 16.25 3.84 13.45
CA ARG A 79 16.17 2.55 14.12
C ARG A 79 14.91 2.44 14.97
N ALA A 80 14.53 3.50 15.68
CA ALA A 80 13.29 3.54 16.45
C ALA A 80 12.06 3.39 15.54
N MET A 81 12.02 4.12 14.42
CA MET A 81 10.96 3.99 13.41
C MET A 81 10.87 2.57 12.86
N MET A 82 11.98 1.96 12.43
CA MET A 82 11.97 0.58 11.93
C MET A 82 11.47 -0.40 12.98
N ASN A 83 11.93 -0.28 14.24
CA ASN A 83 11.48 -1.15 15.33
C ASN A 83 9.99 -0.97 15.65
N LYS A 84 9.47 0.26 15.55
CA LYS A 84 8.04 0.56 15.74
C LYS A 84 7.19 -0.02 14.61
N PHE A 85 7.60 0.22 13.36
CA PHE A 85 6.92 -0.34 12.19
C PHE A 85 6.93 -1.86 12.19
N ALA A 86 8.02 -2.49 12.65
CA ALA A 86 8.16 -3.94 12.65
C ALA A 86 7.03 -4.68 13.37
N TRP A 87 6.39 -4.09 14.38
CA TRP A 87 5.20 -4.65 15.01
C TRP A 87 3.99 -4.67 14.08
N VAL A 88 3.70 -3.54 13.42
CA VAL A 88 2.59 -3.40 12.46
C VAL A 88 2.84 -4.26 11.22
N TYR A 89 4.09 -4.30 10.76
CA TYR A 89 4.54 -5.19 9.70
C TYR A 89 4.30 -6.66 10.06
N SER A 90 4.65 -7.07 11.28
CA SER A 90 4.47 -8.47 11.71
C SER A 90 2.99 -8.84 11.80
N LEU A 91 2.16 -7.94 12.33
CA LEU A 91 0.70 -8.11 12.35
C LEU A 91 0.14 -8.25 10.93
N GLY A 92 0.59 -7.42 10.00
CA GLY A 92 0.16 -7.46 8.61
C GLY A 92 0.47 -8.80 7.95
N ASN A 93 1.72 -9.25 8.03
CA ASN A 93 2.13 -10.56 7.49
C ASN A 93 1.35 -11.72 8.14
N PHE A 94 1.12 -11.67 9.45
CA PHE A 94 0.28 -12.67 10.12
C PHE A 94 -1.16 -12.66 9.59
N CYS A 95 -1.75 -11.48 9.40
CA CYS A 95 -3.10 -11.35 8.88
C CYS A 95 -3.21 -11.85 7.44
N ILE A 96 -2.29 -11.46 6.55
CA ILE A 96 -2.31 -11.88 5.14
C ILE A 96 -2.01 -13.37 4.99
N GLY A 97 -1.02 -13.90 5.71
CA GLY A 97 -0.75 -15.33 5.69
C GLY A 97 -1.93 -16.15 6.23
N THR A 98 -2.62 -15.66 7.27
CA THR A 98 -3.82 -16.32 7.80
C THR A 98 -5.01 -16.20 6.85
N TRP A 99 -5.20 -15.03 6.24
CA TRP A 99 -6.20 -14.77 5.21
C TRP A 99 -6.10 -15.80 4.08
N MET A 100 -4.89 -16.16 3.65
CA MET A 100 -4.69 -17.10 2.55
C MET A 100 -5.31 -18.49 2.82
N PHE A 101 -5.26 -18.99 4.06
CA PHE A 101 -5.91 -20.27 4.40
C PHE A 101 -7.44 -20.21 4.29
N PHE A 102 -8.04 -19.12 4.78
CA PHE A 102 -9.49 -18.92 4.70
C PHE A 102 -9.94 -18.60 3.28
N TRP A 103 -9.15 -17.84 2.52
CA TRP A 103 -9.38 -17.60 1.10
C TRP A 103 -9.38 -18.91 0.33
N ASN A 104 -8.34 -19.74 0.44
CA ASN A 104 -8.25 -21.00 -0.32
C ASN A 104 -9.31 -22.04 0.11
N SER A 105 -9.80 -21.99 1.34
CA SER A 105 -10.96 -22.79 1.79
C SER A 105 -12.31 -22.20 1.39
N ASN A 106 -12.32 -21.08 0.66
CA ASN A 106 -13.50 -20.34 0.21
C ASN A 106 -14.36 -19.78 1.37
N ASP A 107 -13.80 -19.67 2.58
CA ASP A 107 -14.42 -18.98 3.72
C ASP A 107 -14.09 -17.49 3.68
N LEU A 108 -14.72 -16.80 2.73
CA LEU A 108 -14.44 -15.40 2.41
C LEU A 108 -14.86 -14.42 3.51
N VAL A 109 -15.82 -14.81 4.36
CA VAL A 109 -16.28 -13.99 5.49
C VAL A 109 -15.21 -13.96 6.57
N THR A 110 -14.68 -15.12 6.94
CA THR A 110 -13.58 -15.21 7.92
C THR A 110 -12.30 -14.59 7.36
N SER A 111 -11.98 -14.82 6.08
CA SER A 111 -10.83 -14.17 5.45
C SER A 111 -10.94 -12.63 5.51
N ASN A 112 -12.15 -12.07 5.38
CA ASN A 112 -12.37 -10.62 5.42
C ASN A 112 -12.00 -9.99 6.76
N VAL A 113 -12.12 -10.73 7.87
CA VAL A 113 -11.76 -10.23 9.21
C VAL A 113 -10.27 -9.87 9.25
N PHE A 114 -9.41 -10.76 8.73
CA PHE A 114 -7.98 -10.52 8.69
C PHE A 114 -7.58 -9.40 7.74
N VAL A 115 -8.26 -9.29 6.59
CA VAL A 115 -8.09 -8.16 5.68
C VAL A 115 -8.42 -6.84 6.37
N ILE A 116 -9.56 -6.75 7.07
CA ILE A 116 -9.94 -5.54 7.82
C ILE A 116 -8.89 -5.17 8.86
N ILE A 117 -8.44 -6.14 9.67
CA ILE A 117 -7.42 -5.90 10.69
C ILE A 117 -6.13 -5.37 10.05
N ASN A 118 -5.64 -6.01 8.99
CA ASN A 118 -4.46 -5.55 8.27
C ASN A 118 -4.66 -4.13 7.74
N THR A 119 -5.69 -3.90 6.94
CA THR A 119 -5.94 -2.62 6.28
C THR A 119 -6.06 -1.48 7.29
N VAL A 120 -6.81 -1.67 8.37
CA VAL A 120 -6.95 -0.66 9.43
C VAL A 120 -5.60 -0.41 10.12
N ALA A 121 -4.86 -1.46 10.49
CA ALA A 121 -3.58 -1.30 11.16
C ALA A 121 -2.55 -0.56 10.30
N GLN A 122 -2.44 -0.91 9.01
CA GLN A 122 -1.50 -0.28 8.08
C GLN A 122 -1.89 1.19 7.82
N LEU A 123 -3.17 1.46 7.53
CA LEU A 123 -3.64 2.82 7.28
C LEU A 123 -3.48 3.72 8.52
N LEU A 124 -3.81 3.22 9.71
CA LEU A 124 -3.58 3.96 10.96
C LEU A 124 -2.10 4.25 11.18
N TYR A 125 -1.22 3.28 10.94
CA TYR A 125 0.21 3.49 11.10
C TYR A 125 0.74 4.58 10.15
N ILE A 126 0.46 4.49 8.86
CA ILE A 126 0.98 5.46 7.88
C ILE A 126 0.38 6.86 8.04
N SER A 127 -0.80 6.98 8.65
CA SER A 127 -1.49 8.26 8.83
C SER A 127 -1.16 8.97 10.15
N THR A 128 -0.80 8.23 11.19
CA THR A 128 -0.64 8.80 12.55
C THR A 128 0.73 8.59 13.17
N GLN A 129 1.48 7.58 12.73
CA GLN A 129 2.67 7.12 13.44
C GLN A 129 3.95 7.17 12.61
N LEU A 130 3.84 7.13 11.29
CA LEU A 130 4.96 7.14 10.37
C LEU A 130 5.56 8.55 10.29
N GLU A 131 6.85 8.64 10.57
CA GLU A 131 7.64 9.86 10.52
C GLU A 131 7.73 10.43 9.09
N PRO A 132 8.16 11.69 8.89
CA PRO A 132 8.30 12.26 7.56
C PRO A 132 9.29 11.49 6.67
N LEU A 133 8.95 11.42 5.38
CA LEU A 133 9.79 10.79 4.36
C LEU A 133 11.07 11.58 4.13
N ASP A 134 12.21 10.92 4.32
CA ASP A 134 13.54 11.38 3.91
C ASP A 134 14.07 10.48 2.79
N THR A 135 14.07 11.00 1.56
CA THR A 135 14.55 10.29 0.38
C THR A 135 16.06 10.13 0.31
N LYS A 136 16.83 10.80 1.19
CA LYS A 136 18.29 10.65 1.28
C LYS A 136 18.71 9.54 2.23
N SER A 137 17.81 9.12 3.13
CA SER A 137 18.05 8.05 4.07
C SER A 137 17.46 6.73 3.57
N THR A 138 18.30 5.75 3.28
CA THR A 138 17.82 4.43 2.81
C THR A 138 16.96 3.69 3.84
N PRO A 139 17.30 3.63 5.15
CA PRO A 139 16.42 3.04 6.16
C PRO A 139 15.05 3.73 6.25
N ASN A 140 15.01 5.06 6.17
CA ASN A 140 13.76 5.80 6.19
C ASN A 140 12.94 5.52 4.95
N TRP A 141 13.53 5.74 3.77
CA TRP A 141 12.88 5.52 2.49
C TRP A 141 12.34 4.09 2.35
N LEU A 142 13.12 3.06 2.69
CA LEU A 142 12.65 1.67 2.65
C LEU A 142 11.49 1.42 3.61
N THR A 143 11.51 2.01 4.82
CA THR A 143 10.39 1.88 5.77
C THR A 143 9.11 2.47 5.17
N HIS A 144 9.20 3.62 4.50
CA HIS A 144 8.05 4.20 3.80
C HIS A 144 7.58 3.34 2.63
N VAL A 145 8.49 2.81 1.82
CA VAL A 145 8.14 1.94 0.70
C VAL A 145 7.38 0.73 1.21
N VAL A 146 7.90 0.02 2.21
CA VAL A 146 7.25 -1.18 2.75
C VAL A 146 5.93 -0.83 3.45
N ALA A 147 5.88 0.16 4.33
CA ALA A 147 4.67 0.53 5.06
C ALA A 147 3.53 0.96 4.12
N LYS A 148 3.85 1.78 3.12
CA LYS A 148 2.83 2.32 2.21
C LYS A 148 2.39 1.33 1.15
N THR A 149 3.26 0.43 0.72
CA THR A 149 2.85 -0.66 -0.19
C THR A 149 1.95 -1.67 0.54
N PHE A 150 2.22 -1.98 1.82
CA PHE A 150 1.31 -2.76 2.67
C PHE A 150 -0.05 -2.08 2.85
N ALA A 151 -0.05 -0.77 3.12
CA ALA A 151 -1.29 -0.01 3.22
C ALA A 151 -2.05 0.05 1.89
N GLY A 152 -1.33 0.23 0.78
CA GLY A 152 -1.87 0.24 -0.58
C GLY A 152 -2.60 -1.05 -0.92
N ILE A 153 -1.89 -2.18 -0.88
CA ILE A 153 -2.52 -3.47 -1.14
C ILE A 153 -3.65 -3.78 -0.16
N GLY A 154 -3.55 -3.32 1.10
CA GLY A 154 -4.64 -3.43 2.07
C GLY A 154 -5.93 -2.72 1.63
N VAL A 155 -5.84 -1.57 0.93
CA VAL A 155 -7.03 -0.92 0.36
C VAL A 155 -7.66 -1.79 -0.71
N LEU A 156 -6.86 -2.34 -1.63
CA LEU A 156 -7.33 -3.24 -2.67
C LEU A 156 -7.95 -4.51 -2.10
N ASP A 157 -7.26 -5.17 -1.17
CA ASP A 157 -7.73 -6.39 -0.51
C ASP A 157 -9.04 -6.16 0.24
N PHE A 158 -9.17 -5.02 0.93
CA PHE A 158 -10.41 -4.66 1.62
C PHE A 158 -11.59 -4.56 0.64
N LEU A 159 -11.41 -3.84 -0.47
CA LEU A 159 -12.46 -3.71 -1.49
C LEU A 159 -12.78 -5.07 -2.12
N HIS A 160 -11.74 -5.79 -2.55
CA HIS A 160 -11.86 -7.06 -3.25
C HIS A 160 -12.49 -8.13 -2.37
N ASN A 161 -11.92 -8.43 -1.20
CA ASN A 161 -12.41 -9.47 -0.31
C ASN A 161 -13.80 -9.14 0.23
N THR A 162 -14.07 -7.89 0.62
CA THR A 162 -15.41 -7.50 1.10
C THR A 162 -16.44 -7.71 -0.01
N SER A 163 -16.13 -7.32 -1.25
CA SER A 163 -17.04 -7.52 -2.37
C SER A 163 -17.24 -9.00 -2.72
N ALA A 164 -16.18 -9.82 -2.67
CA ALA A 164 -16.27 -11.25 -2.93
C ALA A 164 -17.06 -12.00 -1.85
N ALA A 165 -16.89 -11.60 -0.58
CA ALA A 165 -17.55 -12.23 0.56
C ALA A 165 -19.05 -11.93 0.64
N TYR A 166 -19.45 -10.67 0.39
CA TYR A 166 -20.81 -10.20 0.69
C TYR A 166 -21.62 -9.76 -0.54
N PHE A 167 -20.97 -9.53 -1.68
CA PHE A 167 -21.57 -8.91 -2.87
C PHE A 167 -21.18 -9.62 -4.17
N LYS A 168 -20.94 -10.93 -4.10
CA LYS A 168 -20.62 -11.78 -5.26
C LYS A 168 -21.66 -11.63 -6.37
N GLY A 169 -21.21 -11.36 -7.59
CA GLY A 169 -22.08 -11.18 -8.75
C GLY A 169 -22.99 -9.95 -8.71
N VAL A 170 -22.85 -9.08 -7.70
CA VAL A 170 -23.64 -7.85 -7.58
C VAL A 170 -22.92 -6.69 -8.26
N PRO A 171 -23.54 -6.00 -9.23
CA PRO A 171 -22.93 -4.83 -9.86
C PRO A 171 -22.88 -3.63 -8.89
N PRO A 172 -21.92 -2.69 -9.07
CA PRO A 172 -21.82 -1.53 -8.21
C PRO A 172 -22.99 -0.57 -8.43
N SER A 173 -23.71 -0.24 -7.36
CA SER A 173 -24.76 0.79 -7.39
C SER A 173 -24.16 2.18 -7.66
N SER A 174 -24.98 3.14 -8.09
CA SER A 174 -24.53 4.53 -8.30
C SER A 174 -23.88 5.13 -7.05
N LEU A 175 -24.38 4.79 -5.86
CA LEU A 175 -23.77 5.23 -4.60
C LEU A 175 -22.36 4.66 -4.43
N VAL A 176 -22.17 3.36 -4.69
CA VAL A 176 -20.85 2.72 -4.64
C VAL A 176 -19.89 3.35 -5.64
N GLN A 177 -20.34 3.63 -6.86
CA GLN A 177 -19.54 4.28 -7.89
C GLN A 177 -19.07 5.68 -7.42
N ILE A 178 -20.00 6.52 -6.96
CA ILE A 178 -19.70 7.88 -6.46
C ILE A 178 -18.77 7.82 -5.26
N ALA A 179 -19.07 6.96 -4.27
CA ALA A 179 -18.26 6.81 -3.07
C ALA A 179 -16.84 6.33 -3.39
N THR A 180 -16.68 5.44 -4.37
CA THR A 180 -15.36 5.01 -4.85
C THR A 180 -14.58 6.19 -5.43
N GLY A 181 -15.19 6.95 -6.35
CA GLY A 181 -14.53 8.11 -6.96
C GLY A 181 -14.12 9.17 -5.94
N VAL A 182 -15.03 9.55 -5.04
CA VAL A 182 -14.77 10.53 -3.97
C VAL A 182 -13.70 10.01 -2.99
N GLY A 183 -13.81 8.74 -2.57
CA GLY A 183 -12.88 8.12 -1.63
C GLY A 183 -11.45 8.08 -2.17
N PHE A 184 -11.27 7.63 -3.42
CA PHE A 184 -9.95 7.59 -4.05
C PHE A 184 -9.40 9.00 -4.33
N ALA A 185 -10.23 9.96 -4.73
CA ALA A 185 -9.78 11.34 -4.93
C ALA A 185 -9.33 11.98 -3.61
N ALA A 186 -10.08 11.78 -2.52
CA ALA A 186 -9.71 12.25 -1.19
C ALA A 186 -8.41 11.59 -0.69
N ALA A 187 -8.32 10.26 -0.78
CA ALA A 187 -7.13 9.52 -0.39
C ALA A 187 -5.90 9.95 -1.20
N ALA A 188 -6.01 10.07 -2.53
CA ALA A 188 -4.95 10.57 -3.40
C ALA A 188 -4.49 11.98 -3.02
N SER A 189 -5.44 12.87 -2.68
CA SER A 189 -5.14 14.24 -2.25
C SER A 189 -4.37 14.31 -0.94
N MET A 190 -4.59 13.35 -0.03
CA MET A 190 -3.86 13.25 1.24
C MET A 190 -2.54 12.46 1.13
N SER A 191 -2.34 11.71 0.06
CA SER A 191 -1.19 10.82 -0.12
C SER A 191 0.05 11.54 -0.67
N ASP A 192 1.23 11.02 -0.35
CA ASP A 192 2.42 11.26 -1.18
C ASP A 192 2.48 10.31 -2.38
N TRP A 193 3.53 10.44 -3.18
CA TRP A 193 3.70 9.68 -4.42
C TRP A 193 3.84 8.17 -4.24
N ILE A 194 4.26 7.67 -3.06
CA ILE A 194 4.39 6.22 -2.83
C ILE A 194 2.99 5.63 -2.62
N PHE A 195 2.28 6.08 -1.57
CA PHE A 195 0.95 5.55 -1.26
C PHE A 195 -0.08 5.92 -2.35
N GLY A 196 -0.01 7.15 -2.86
CA GLY A 196 -0.85 7.59 -3.97
C GLY A 196 -0.59 6.80 -5.26
N GLY A 197 0.65 6.38 -5.49
CA GLY A 197 1.00 5.47 -6.57
C GLY A 197 0.33 4.10 -6.43
N CYS A 198 0.28 3.55 -5.21
CA CYS A 198 -0.46 2.32 -4.94
C CYS A 198 -1.95 2.48 -5.23
N LEU A 199 -2.58 3.56 -4.76
CA LEU A 199 -4.02 3.81 -5.02
C LEU A 199 -4.34 3.91 -6.52
N VAL A 200 -3.46 4.52 -7.31
CA VAL A 200 -3.59 4.56 -8.77
C VAL A 200 -3.45 3.16 -9.35
N TYR A 201 -2.45 2.41 -8.90
CA TYR A 201 -2.23 1.03 -9.34
C TYR A 201 -3.44 0.13 -9.05
N ASP A 202 -4.03 0.25 -7.86
CA ASP A 202 -5.21 -0.50 -7.45
C ASP A 202 -6.40 -0.22 -8.36
N LEU A 203 -6.66 1.06 -8.68
CA LEU A 203 -7.72 1.44 -9.62
C LEU A 203 -7.48 0.91 -11.03
N VAL A 204 -6.22 0.86 -11.49
CA VAL A 204 -5.87 0.24 -12.78
C VAL A 204 -6.13 -1.26 -12.72
N ALA A 205 -5.68 -1.95 -11.67
CA ALA A 205 -5.90 -3.38 -11.48
C ALA A 205 -7.40 -3.72 -11.46
N LEU A 206 -8.20 -2.93 -10.74
CA LEU A 206 -9.66 -3.03 -10.73
C LEU A 206 -10.25 -2.76 -12.12
N SER A 207 -9.86 -1.68 -12.78
CA SER A 207 -10.33 -1.35 -14.14
C SER A 207 -10.09 -2.51 -15.12
N CYS A 208 -8.91 -3.13 -15.08
CA CYS A 208 -8.55 -4.25 -15.94
C CYS A 208 -9.24 -5.58 -15.55
N GLY A 209 -9.68 -5.72 -14.30
CA GLY A 209 -10.42 -6.90 -13.83
C GLY A 209 -11.92 -6.85 -14.15
N GLN A 210 -12.43 -5.66 -14.46
CA GLN A 210 -13.85 -5.41 -14.72
C GLN A 210 -14.17 -5.27 -16.22
N GLN A 211 -15.46 -5.22 -16.56
CA GLN A 211 -15.94 -4.99 -17.93
C GLN A 211 -16.98 -3.86 -17.99
N GLY A 212 -17.27 -3.39 -19.22
CA GLY A 212 -18.34 -2.43 -19.48
C GLY A 212 -18.11 -1.04 -18.87
N GLY A 213 -19.21 -0.39 -18.47
CA GLY A 213 -19.19 0.99 -17.94
C GLY A 213 -18.40 1.12 -16.64
N TRP A 214 -18.45 0.10 -15.77
CA TRP A 214 -17.74 0.13 -14.50
C TRP A 214 -16.21 0.10 -14.66
N SER A 215 -15.71 -0.75 -15.56
CA SER A 215 -14.29 -0.77 -15.94
C SER A 215 -13.82 0.62 -16.42
N ARG A 216 -14.55 1.24 -17.36
CA ARG A 216 -14.20 2.58 -17.87
C ARG A 216 -14.22 3.65 -16.77
N LEU A 217 -15.16 3.56 -15.84
CA LEU A 217 -15.27 4.50 -14.73
C LEU A 217 -14.12 4.36 -13.73
N LEU A 218 -13.73 3.13 -13.37
CA LEU A 218 -12.53 2.85 -12.57
C LEU A 218 -11.26 3.36 -13.25
N GLY A 219 -11.13 3.18 -14.57
CA GLY A 219 -10.03 3.74 -15.35
C GLY A 219 -10.00 5.27 -15.34
N ALA A 220 -11.17 5.93 -15.40
CA ALA A 220 -11.28 7.37 -15.25
C ALA A 220 -10.88 7.84 -13.85
N TYR A 221 -11.27 7.10 -12.79
CA TYR A 221 -10.82 7.36 -11.43
C TYR A 221 -9.30 7.19 -11.30
N ALA A 222 -8.71 6.16 -11.94
CA ALA A 222 -7.27 5.95 -11.94
C ALA A 222 -6.53 7.15 -12.55
N ALA A 223 -6.98 7.64 -13.71
CA ALA A 223 -6.42 8.82 -14.37
C ALA A 223 -6.58 10.09 -13.51
N GLY A 224 -7.73 10.29 -12.89
CA GLY A 224 -7.98 11.41 -11.98
C GLY A 224 -7.07 11.38 -10.74
N ALA A 225 -6.98 10.22 -10.07
CA ALA A 225 -6.09 10.02 -8.94
C ALA A 225 -4.62 10.24 -9.32
N ALA A 226 -4.19 9.74 -10.48
CA ALA A 226 -2.83 9.96 -10.99
C ALA A 226 -2.55 11.45 -11.24
N GLY A 227 -3.52 12.19 -11.79
CA GLY A 227 -3.45 13.63 -11.94
C GLY A 227 -3.28 14.35 -10.60
N ILE A 228 -4.09 14.01 -9.60
CA ILE A 228 -4.00 14.58 -8.24
C ILE A 228 -2.62 14.32 -7.62
N VAL A 229 -2.18 13.06 -7.62
CA VAL A 229 -0.89 12.65 -7.03
C VAL A 229 0.27 13.35 -7.75
N GLY A 230 0.26 13.37 -9.07
CA GLY A 230 1.29 14.02 -9.89
C GLY A 230 1.34 15.54 -9.68
N LEU A 231 0.19 16.21 -9.67
CA LEU A 231 0.12 17.66 -9.43
C LEU A 231 0.65 18.01 -8.03
N LYS A 232 0.22 17.30 -6.99
CA LYS A 232 0.62 17.57 -5.61
C LYS A 232 2.10 17.29 -5.34
N ASN A 233 2.62 16.17 -5.84
CA ASN A 233 3.94 15.68 -5.43
C ASN A 233 5.07 16.11 -6.37
N TRP A 234 4.77 16.40 -7.63
CA TRP A 234 5.79 16.74 -8.63
C TRP A 234 5.68 18.18 -9.11
N PHE A 235 4.49 18.61 -9.53
CA PHE A 235 4.31 19.91 -10.15
C PHE A 235 4.32 21.06 -9.11
N TYR A 236 3.47 20.98 -8.08
CA TYR A 236 3.28 22.05 -7.12
C TYR A 236 4.55 22.43 -6.34
N PRO A 237 5.36 21.48 -5.82
CA PRO A 237 6.58 21.83 -5.09
C PRO A 237 7.60 22.54 -5.99
N ARG A 238 7.74 22.13 -7.25
CA ARG A 238 8.65 22.76 -8.22
C ARG A 238 8.19 24.15 -8.62
N TRP A 239 6.90 24.31 -8.92
CA TRP A 239 6.31 25.61 -9.20
C TRP A 239 6.50 26.58 -8.03
N LYS A 240 6.28 26.12 -6.79
CA LYS A 240 6.48 26.92 -5.57
C LYS A 240 7.94 27.31 -5.39
N ALA A 241 8.88 26.38 -5.58
CA ALA A 241 10.31 26.65 -5.50
C ALA A 241 10.77 27.68 -6.55
N GLN A 242 10.28 27.58 -7.79
CA GLN A 242 10.56 28.57 -8.85
C GLN A 242 10.01 29.94 -8.50
N LYS A 243 8.76 30.04 -8.02
CA LYS A 243 8.17 31.32 -7.60
C LYS A 243 8.93 31.93 -6.43
N GLN A 244 9.25 31.16 -5.40
CA GLN A 244 9.97 31.66 -4.23
C GLN A 244 11.41 32.06 -4.57
N GLY A 245 12.08 31.33 -5.46
CA GLY A 245 13.40 31.70 -6.00
C GLY A 245 13.38 32.91 -6.96
N ALA A 246 12.23 33.22 -7.57
CA ALA A 246 12.06 34.41 -8.40
C ALA A 246 11.86 35.70 -7.58
N TYR A 247 11.39 35.61 -6.34
CA TYR A 247 11.26 36.76 -5.43
C TYR A 247 12.56 37.13 -4.70
N SER A 248 13.61 36.29 -4.75
CA SER A 248 14.91 36.55 -4.10
C SER A 248 15.93 37.31 -4.97
N ARG A 249 15.49 38.08 -5.97
CA ARG A 249 16.35 39.02 -6.71
C ARG A 249 15.71 40.39 -6.83
N LEU A 250 15.67 41.13 -5.73
CA LEU A 250 15.66 42.60 -5.76
C LEU A 250 16.54 43.11 -4.62
N MET A 251 17.41 44.04 -4.97
CA MET A 251 18.37 44.81 -4.15
C MET A 251 19.75 44.16 -3.91
N GLU A 252 20.57 44.15 -4.98
CA GLU A 252 21.97 44.56 -4.86
C GLU A 252 22.24 45.54 -6.00
N ASP A 253 21.64 46.73 -5.91
CA ASP A 253 22.11 47.88 -6.66
C ASP A 253 21.82 49.14 -5.84
N GLY A 254 22.88 49.84 -5.47
CA GLY A 254 22.84 50.95 -4.52
C GLY A 254 24.23 51.41 -4.07
N SER A 255 25.08 51.69 -5.05
CA SER A 255 26.08 52.78 -5.13
C SER A 255 26.46 53.59 -3.87
N ASP A 256 27.79 53.80 -3.77
CA ASP A 256 28.49 55.03 -3.37
C ASP A 256 28.34 55.57 -1.94
N VAL A 257 29.38 55.36 -1.09
CA VAL A 257 30.35 56.37 -0.61
C VAL A 257 31.66 55.68 -0.24
#